data_AF-A0A920J632-F1
#
_entry.id   AF-A0A920J632-F1
#
_cell.length_a   1.000
_cell.length_b   1.000
_cell.length_c   1.000
_cell.angle_alpha   90.00
_cell.angle_beta   90.00
_cell.angle_gamma   90.00
#
_symmetry.space_group_name_H-M   'P 1'
#
loop_
_entity.id
_entity.type
_entity.pdbx_description
1 polymer ?
#
loop_
_entity_poly.entity_id
_entity_poly.type
_entity_poly.pdbx_seq_one_letter_code
_entity_poly.pdbx_strand_id
1 'polypeptide(L)'
;MNQFGNQEPGADSEIEKFCTVNYGVSFPKFFSKVDVNGDSADPLFKFLTSNKKGLLGSSKIKWNFTKFLVDKKGNLKKVFSDYYS
;
A
#
# COMPACT_ATOMS: atom_id res chain seq x y z
N MET A 1 -9.01 -9.36 -2.79
CA MET A 1 -9.11 -7.93 -2.46
C MET A 1 -8.69 -7.11 -3.66
N ASN A 2 -9.45 -6.08 -3.97
CA ASN A 2 -9.26 -5.25 -5.15
C ASN A 2 -9.75 -3.83 -4.86
N GLN A 3 -9.14 -3.22 -3.82
CA GLN A 3 -9.69 -2.07 -3.11
C GLN A 3 -9.66 -0.76 -3.93
N PHE A 4 -9.04 -0.78 -5.11
CA PHE A 4 -8.89 0.38 -5.97
C PHE A 4 -9.19 0.00 -7.43
N GLY A 5 -10.40 0.31 -7.90
CA GLY A 5 -10.77 0.23 -9.31
C GLY A 5 -10.70 -1.17 -9.94
N ASN A 6 -10.74 -2.22 -9.14
CA ASN A 6 -10.57 -3.60 -9.60
C ASN A 6 -9.25 -3.92 -10.36
N GLN A 7 -8.18 -3.16 -10.15
CA GLN A 7 -6.92 -3.27 -10.91
C GLN A 7 -6.02 -4.47 -10.57
N GLU A 8 -6.30 -5.23 -9.51
CA GLU A 8 -5.53 -6.41 -9.10
C GLU A 8 -6.41 -7.68 -8.98
N PRO A 9 -6.99 -8.16 -10.09
CA PRO A 9 -7.88 -9.32 -10.08
C PRO A 9 -7.13 -10.65 -9.93
N GLY A 10 -5.82 -10.69 -10.21
CA GLY A 10 -5.00 -11.91 -10.18
C GLY A 10 -4.81 -12.50 -8.79
N ALA A 11 -4.53 -13.81 -8.76
CA ALA A 11 -4.11 -14.52 -7.56
C ALA A 11 -2.65 -14.20 -7.22
N ASP A 12 -2.26 -14.30 -5.95
CA ASP A 12 -0.90 -13.98 -5.46
C ASP A 12 0.21 -14.65 -6.29
N SER A 13 -0.02 -15.88 -6.77
CA SER A 13 0.90 -16.65 -7.62
C SER A 13 1.06 -16.11 -9.04
N GLU A 14 0.08 -15.39 -9.58
CA GLU A 14 0.16 -14.77 -10.90
C GLU A 14 0.91 -13.43 -10.84
N ILE A 15 0.77 -12.70 -9.74
CA ILE A 15 1.42 -11.40 -9.49
C ILE A 15 2.93 -11.57 -9.36
N GLU A 16 3.38 -12.56 -8.57
CA GLU A 16 4.80 -12.90 -8.41
C GLU A 16 5.45 -13.28 -9.76
N LYS A 17 4.75 -14.09 -10.56
CA LYS A 17 5.23 -14.49 -11.89
C LYS A 17 5.31 -13.31 -12.86
N PHE A 18 4.31 -12.41 -12.85
CA PHE A 18 4.28 -11.25 -13.73
C PHE A 18 5.40 -10.23 -13.42
N CYS A 19 5.63 -9.92 -12.14
CA CYS A 19 6.64 -8.94 -11.73
C CYS A 19 8.08 -9.45 -11.96
N THR A 20 8.33 -10.74 -11.70
CA THR A 20 9.67 -11.33 -11.86
C THR A 20 10.06 -11.47 -13.33
N VAL A 21 9.11 -11.83 -14.20
CA VAL A 21 9.34 -12.03 -15.64
C VAL A 21 9.50 -10.69 -16.38
N ASN A 22 8.73 -9.66 -16.03
CA ASN A 22 8.65 -8.43 -16.84
C ASN A 22 9.48 -7.25 -16.32
N TYR A 23 9.80 -7.18 -15.03
CA TYR A 23 10.40 -5.97 -14.43
C TYR A 23 11.76 -6.19 -13.76
N GLY A 24 12.31 -7.41 -13.78
CA GLY A 24 13.66 -7.69 -13.28
C GLY A 24 13.90 -7.24 -11.82
N VAL A 25 12.83 -7.18 -11.02
CA VAL A 25 12.86 -6.65 -9.67
C VAL A 25 13.50 -7.65 -8.71
N SER A 26 14.63 -7.28 -8.12
CA SER A 26 15.36 -8.06 -7.12
C SER A 26 14.83 -7.82 -5.69
N PHE A 27 13.52 -7.70 -5.50
CA PHE A 27 12.95 -7.61 -4.16
C PHE A 27 12.82 -9.03 -3.58
N PRO A 28 13.47 -9.33 -2.44
CA PRO A 28 13.62 -10.71 -1.98
C PRO A 28 12.32 -11.38 -1.51
N LYS A 29 11.21 -10.64 -1.35
CA LYS A 29 9.90 -11.18 -1.00
C LYS A 29 8.78 -10.35 -1.60
N PHE A 30 7.94 -10.98 -2.42
CA PHE A 30 6.59 -10.51 -2.66
C PHE A 30 5.79 -10.75 -1.37
N PHE A 31 5.05 -9.74 -0.92
CA PHE A 31 4.11 -9.90 0.18
C PHE A 31 2.78 -10.38 -0.38
N SER A 32 2.06 -11.23 0.36
CA SER A 32 0.71 -11.65 -0.02
C SER A 32 -0.22 -10.45 -0.10
N LYS A 33 -1.29 -10.59 -0.89
CA LYS A 33 -2.28 -9.53 -1.04
C LYS A 33 -3.01 -9.30 0.29
N VAL A 34 -3.01 -8.05 0.77
CA VAL A 34 -3.67 -7.63 2.01
C VAL A 34 -4.61 -6.45 1.78
N ASP A 35 -5.56 -6.28 2.69
CA ASP A 35 -6.36 -5.05 2.75
C ASP A 35 -5.54 -3.92 3.39
N VAL A 36 -5.64 -2.74 2.79
CA VAL A 36 -4.96 -1.53 3.27
C VAL A 36 -5.94 -0.52 3.89
N ASN A 37 -7.24 -0.68 3.62
CA ASN A 37 -8.34 0.12 4.18
C ASN A 37 -9.42 -0.75 4.85
N GLY A 38 -10.13 -0.18 5.82
CA GLY A 38 -11.27 -0.82 6.50
C GLY A 38 -10.88 -1.60 7.76
N ASP A 39 -11.86 -2.26 8.37
CA ASP A 39 -11.67 -2.97 9.64
C ASP A 39 -10.75 -4.18 9.52
N SER A 40 -10.73 -4.81 8.35
CA SER A 40 -9.83 -5.92 8.01
C SER A 40 -8.44 -5.47 7.54
N ALA A 41 -8.15 -4.16 7.51
CA ALA A 41 -6.85 -3.68 7.08
C ALA A 41 -5.72 -4.26 7.94
N ASP A 42 -4.61 -4.59 7.28
CA ASP A 42 -3.42 -5.09 7.94
C ASP A 42 -2.93 -4.09 9.02
N PRO A 43 -2.44 -4.58 10.18
CA PRO A 43 -1.95 -3.74 11.26
C PRO A 43 -0.93 -2.68 10.84
N LEU A 44 -0.07 -2.98 9.86
CA LEU A 44 0.89 -2.03 9.32
C LEU A 44 0.18 -0.83 8.67
N PHE A 45 -0.81 -1.08 7.82
CA PHE A 45 -1.54 -0.01 7.14
C PHE A 45 -2.44 0.78 8.10
N LYS A 46 -2.99 0.14 9.15
CA LYS A 46 -3.65 0.84 10.26
C LYS A 46 -2.67 1.77 10.99
N PHE A 47 -1.45 1.33 11.27
CA PHE A 47 -0.43 2.17 11.88
C PHE A 47 -0.05 3.36 10.98
N LEU A 48 0.20 3.11 9.69
CA LEU A 48 0.58 4.14 8.72
C LEU A 48 -0.52 5.16 8.47
N THR A 49 -1.79 4.78 8.61
CA THR A 49 -2.94 5.67 8.40
C THR A 49 -3.42 6.36 9.67
N SER A 50 -3.19 5.78 10.85
CA SER A 50 -3.61 6.36 12.15
C SER A 50 -2.85 7.63 12.54
N ASN A 51 -1.62 7.80 12.06
CA ASN A 51 -0.77 8.97 12.33
C ASN A 51 -1.22 10.26 11.58
N LYS A 52 -2.28 10.20 10.75
CA LYS A 52 -2.82 11.34 10.01
C LYS A 52 -3.92 12.13 10.73
N LYS A 53 -3.95 12.18 12.07
CA LYS A 53 -4.90 13.00 12.84
C LYS A 53 -4.62 14.53 12.76
N GLY A 54 -4.27 15.03 11.57
CA GLY A 54 -4.11 16.45 11.26
C GLY A 54 -5.39 17.02 10.63
N LEU A 55 -6.17 17.69 11.47
CA LEU A 55 -7.26 18.66 11.24
C LEU A 55 -8.42 18.37 10.27
N LEU A 56 -8.29 17.83 9.04
CA LEU A 56 -9.40 17.83 8.07
C LEU A 56 -9.41 16.73 6.98
N GLY A 57 -8.67 15.61 7.12
CA GLY A 57 -8.53 14.66 6.00
C GLY A 57 -8.54 13.19 6.40
N SER A 58 -9.36 12.39 5.70
CA SER A 58 -9.59 10.97 5.97
C SER A 58 -8.32 10.14 6.14
N SER A 59 -8.34 9.25 7.14
CA SER A 59 -7.32 8.23 7.45
C SER A 59 -7.30 7.06 6.45
N LYS A 60 -7.72 7.27 5.19
CA LYS A 60 -7.81 6.20 4.20
C LYS A 60 -6.81 6.41 3.08
N ILE A 61 -6.22 5.32 2.61
CA ILE A 61 -5.45 5.29 1.36
C ILE A 61 -6.45 5.50 0.23
N LYS A 62 -6.20 6.49 -0.63
CA LYS A 62 -7.17 6.91 -1.65
C LYS A 62 -7.05 6.15 -2.96
N TRP A 63 -5.85 5.67 -3.30
CA TRP A 63 -5.59 5.00 -4.58
C TRP A 63 -4.36 4.09 -4.55
N ASN A 64 -4.22 3.26 -5.58
CA ASN A 64 -3.01 2.49 -5.88
C ASN A 64 -1.78 3.39 -5.94
N PHE A 65 -0.60 2.81 -5.68
CA PHE A 65 0.70 3.50 -5.70
C PHE A 65 0.84 4.65 -4.67
N THR A 66 0.08 4.61 -3.56
CA THR A 66 0.35 5.45 -2.40
C THR A 66 1.66 5.03 -1.73
N LYS A 67 2.56 5.98 -1.48
CA LYS A 67 3.93 5.73 -0.99
C LYS A 67 4.09 6.31 0.41
N PHE A 68 4.77 5.59 1.30
CA PHE A 68 5.02 6.00 2.68
C PHE A 68 6.53 6.12 2.92
N LEU A 69 6.96 7.26 3.46
CA LEU A 69 8.35 7.47 3.88
C LEU A 69 8.44 7.28 5.39
N VAL A 70 9.16 6.25 5.81
CA VAL A 70 9.40 5.89 7.22
C VAL A 70 10.89 6.09 7.52
N ASP A 71 11.22 6.70 8.65
CA ASP A 71 12.62 6.86 9.08
C ASP A 71 13.20 5.57 9.69
N LYS A 72 14.51 5.57 9.95
CA LYS A 72 15.22 4.41 10.54
C LYS A 72 14.73 4.02 11.94
N LYS A 73 13.97 4.90 12.61
CA LYS A 73 13.38 4.66 13.93
C LYS A 73 11.93 4.17 13.84
N GLY A 74 11.40 3.94 12.64
CA GLY A 74 10.04 3.48 12.41
C GLY A 74 8.98 4.58 12.42
N ASN A 75 9.38 5.86 12.43
CA ASN A 75 8.41 6.96 12.42
C ASN A 75 7.99 7.31 11.00
N LEU A 76 6.68 7.43 10.79
CA LEU A 76 6.14 7.95 9.53
C LEU A 76 6.52 9.44 9.38
N LYS A 77 7.21 9.78 8.28
CA LYS A 77 7.65 11.16 7.98
C LYS A 77 6.77 11.83 6.94
N LYS A 78 6.37 11.10 5.90
CA LYS A 78 5.62 11.67 4.77
C LYS A 78 4.82 10.60 4.04
N VAL A 79 3.72 11.01 3.42
CA VAL A 79 2.91 10.18 2.52
C VAL A 79 2.78 10.89 1.18
N PHE A 80 3.01 10.16 0.10
CA PHE A 80 2.87 10.62 -1.28
C PHE A 80 1.74 9.85 -1.95
N SER A 81 0.89 10.54 -2.70
CA SER A 81 -0.28 9.94 -3.34
C SER A 81 -0.45 10.56 -4.71
N ASP A 82 -0.52 9.72 -5.73
CA ASP A 82 -0.64 10.12 -7.13
C ASP A 82 -2.10 10.51 -7.48
N TYR A 83 -3.04 10.44 -6.52
CA TYR A 83 -4.44 10.86 -6.70
C TYR A 83 -4.62 12.37 -6.99
N TYR A 84 -3.66 13.21 -6.63
CA TYR A 84 -3.75 14.68 -6.79
C TYR A 84 -2.69 15.26 -7.75
N SER A 85 -1.99 14.41 -8.51
CA SER A 85 -1.09 14.85 -9.59
C SER A 85 -1.83 15.07 -10.89
#